data_AF-A0A0N4YPB4-F1
#
_entry.id   AF-A0A0N4YPB4-F1
#
_cell.length_a   1.000
_cell.length_b   1.000
_cell.length_c   1.000
_cell.angle_alpha   90.00
_cell.angle_beta   90.00
_cell.angle_gamma   90.00
#
_symmetry.space_group_name_H-M   'P 1'
#
loop_
_entity.id
_entity.type
_entity.pdbx_description
1 polymer ?
#
loop_
_entity_poly.entity_id
_entity_poly.type
_entity_poly.pdbx_seq_one_letter_code
_entity_poly.pdbx_strand_id
1 'polypeptide(L)'
;MSTEPDRAFYGYKHVSMANAEQAIDTLLLSDSLFRSQDLATRKRYVQLVESVREQNGNVLIFSSMHVSGEQLSLLTGCAAILRFPMPDIEDDTLSDEEHP
;
A
#
# COMPACT_ATOMS: atom_id res chain seq x y z
N MET A 1 21.73 2.03 8.00
CA MET A 1 20.35 2.40 8.39
C MET A 1 19.50 1.18 8.11
N SER A 2 19.48 0.25 9.05
CA SER A 2 18.73 -0.99 8.93
C SER A 2 17.27 -0.64 9.21
N THR A 3 16.52 -0.40 8.16
CA THR A 3 15.08 -0.15 8.23
C THR A 3 14.42 -1.45 8.65
N GLU A 4 13.78 -1.44 9.82
CA GLU A 4 12.96 -2.55 10.32
C GLU A 4 12.00 -3.01 9.20
N PRO A 5 12.18 -4.21 8.61
CA PRO A 5 11.36 -4.68 7.47
C PRO A 5 9.86 -4.74 7.86
N ASP A 6 9.59 -5.05 9.12
CA ASP A 6 8.26 -5.15 9.74
C ASP A 6 7.47 -3.82 9.76
N ARG A 7 8.07 -2.71 9.28
CA ARG A 7 7.45 -1.38 9.19
C ARG A 7 7.06 -0.97 7.78
N ALA A 8 7.29 -1.79 6.75
CA ALA A 8 6.94 -1.44 5.37
C ALA A 8 6.20 -2.60 4.69
N PHE A 9 4.96 -2.37 4.28
CA PHE A 9 4.13 -3.36 3.62
C PHE A 9 3.73 -2.91 2.21
N TYR A 10 3.63 -3.87 1.30
CA TYR A 10 3.20 -3.67 -0.08
C TYR A 10 1.97 -4.53 -0.38
N GLY A 11 1.18 -4.10 -1.36
CA GLY A 11 -0.04 -4.79 -1.76
C GLY A 11 -1.28 -4.37 -0.97
N TYR A 12 -2.43 -4.43 -1.64
CA TYR A 12 -3.70 -3.95 -1.09
C TYR A 12 -4.12 -4.68 0.19
N LYS A 13 -3.93 -6.01 0.27
CA LYS A 13 -4.34 -6.80 1.44
C LYS A 13 -3.61 -6.33 2.70
N HIS A 14 -2.27 -6.31 2.67
CA HIS A 14 -1.44 -5.92 3.81
C HIS A 14 -1.70 -4.46 4.22
N VAL A 15 -1.77 -3.56 3.24
CA VAL A 15 -2.07 -2.15 3.51
C VAL A 15 -3.48 -1.99 4.11
N SER A 16 -4.46 -2.75 3.65
CA SER A 16 -5.81 -2.71 4.21
C SER A 16 -5.86 -3.22 5.66
N MET A 17 -5.08 -4.26 5.98
CA MET A 17 -4.96 -4.76 7.37
C MET A 17 -4.29 -3.72 8.27
N ALA A 18 -3.18 -3.13 7.82
CA ALA A 18 -2.52 -2.06 8.54
C ALA A 18 -3.42 -0.82 8.75
N ASN A 19 -4.29 -0.51 7.78
CA ASN A 19 -5.28 0.56 7.92
C ASN A 19 -6.38 0.22 8.95
N ALA A 20 -6.78 -1.05 9.04
CA ALA A 20 -7.76 -1.49 10.04
C ALA A 20 -7.22 -1.33 11.48
N GLU A 21 -5.94 -1.57 11.67
CA GLU A 21 -5.22 -1.43 12.94
C GLU A 21 -4.68 -0.01 13.18
N GLN A 22 -5.01 0.94 12.29
CA GLN A 22 -4.57 2.34 12.35
C GLN A 22 -3.05 2.52 12.46
N ALA A 23 -2.31 1.57 11.88
CA ALA A 23 -0.86 1.50 11.96
C ALA A 23 -0.16 2.33 10.86
N ILE A 24 -0.89 2.78 9.84
CA ILE A 24 -0.31 3.49 8.69
C ILE A 24 0.17 4.88 9.11
N ASP A 25 1.46 5.14 8.90
CA ASP A 25 2.02 6.47 8.99
C ASP A 25 1.96 7.19 7.64
N THR A 26 2.42 6.52 6.59
CA THR A 26 2.49 7.06 5.23
C THR A 26 2.04 6.02 4.22
N LEU A 27 0.97 6.32 3.49
CA LEU A 27 0.48 5.56 2.36
C LEU A 27 1.13 6.05 1.06
N LEU A 28 1.67 5.14 0.26
CA LEU A 28 2.24 5.37 -1.06
C LEU A 28 1.34 4.70 -2.10
N LEU A 29 0.85 5.48 -3.06
CA LEU A 29 -0.04 4.96 -4.09
C LEU A 29 0.36 5.46 -5.49
N SER A 30 0.36 4.56 -6.47
CA SER A 30 0.54 4.92 -7.87
C SER A 30 -0.75 5.50 -8.45
N ASP A 31 -0.65 6.60 -9.19
CA ASP A 31 -1.79 7.23 -9.85
C ASP A 31 -2.46 6.34 -10.91
N SER A 32 -1.74 5.35 -11.42
CA SER A 32 -2.23 4.31 -12.34
C SER A 32 -3.40 3.52 -11.74
N LEU A 33 -3.40 3.27 -10.43
CA LEU A 33 -4.46 2.55 -9.72
C LEU A 33 -5.78 3.33 -9.71
N PHE A 34 -5.73 4.67 -9.73
CA PHE A 34 -6.92 5.50 -9.92
C PHE A 34 -7.39 5.53 -11.38
N ARG A 35 -6.49 5.34 -12.35
CA ARG A 35 -6.85 5.26 -13.78
C ARG A 35 -7.34 3.89 -14.22
N SER A 36 -7.36 2.89 -13.33
CA SER A 36 -7.89 1.56 -13.62
C SER A 36 -9.29 1.62 -14.25
N GLN A 37 -9.53 0.76 -15.25
CA GLN A 37 -10.82 0.62 -15.93
C GLN A 37 -11.88 -0.02 -15.01
N ASP A 38 -11.44 -0.76 -13.99
CA ASP A 38 -12.34 -1.36 -13.01
C ASP A 38 -12.78 -0.34 -11.95
N LEU A 39 -14.07 0.01 -12.01
CA LEU A 39 -14.71 0.90 -11.05
C LEU A 39 -14.66 0.36 -9.62
N ALA A 40 -14.70 -0.95 -9.43
CA ALA A 40 -14.65 -1.55 -8.09
C ALA A 40 -13.28 -1.30 -7.46
N THR A 41 -12.21 -1.58 -8.20
CA THR A 41 -10.82 -1.30 -7.78
C THR A 41 -10.62 0.18 -7.47
N ARG A 42 -11.09 1.09 -8.33
CA ARG A 42 -10.99 2.54 -8.08
C ARG A 42 -11.65 2.94 -6.76
N LYS A 43 -12.88 2.46 -6.51
CA LYS A 43 -13.61 2.77 -5.27
C LYS A 43 -12.87 2.28 -4.02
N ARG A 44 -12.30 1.08 -4.06
CA ARG A 44 -11.53 0.51 -2.94
C ARG A 44 -10.33 1.38 -2.55
N TYR A 45 -9.55 1.82 -3.53
CA TYR A 45 -8.38 2.67 -3.26
C TYR A 45 -8.75 4.09 -2.83
N VAL A 46 -9.85 4.65 -3.35
CA VAL A 46 -10.38 5.94 -2.87
C VAL A 46 -10.79 5.83 -1.40
N GLN A 47 -11.54 4.79 -1.04
CA GLN A 47 -11.94 4.55 0.36
C GLN A 47 -10.74 4.36 1.28
N LEU A 48 -9.71 3.64 0.83
CA LEU A 48 -8.47 3.46 1.59
C LEU A 48 -7.78 4.80 1.86
N VAL A 49 -7.67 5.65 0.84
CA VAL A 49 -7.05 6.98 0.96
C VAL A 49 -7.83 7.89 1.90
N GLU A 50 -9.17 7.87 1.82
CA GLU A 50 -10.04 8.62 2.73
C GLU A 50 -9.86 8.14 4.17
N SER A 51 -9.87 6.82 4.38
CA SER A 51 -9.69 6.21 5.70
C SER A 51 -8.33 6.58 6.32
N VAL A 52 -7.24 6.48 5.57
CA VAL A 52 -5.89 6.87 6.06
C VAL A 52 -5.85 8.35 6.44
N ARG A 53 -6.50 9.23 5.65
CA ARG A 53 -6.57 10.66 5.97
C ARG A 53 -7.36 10.93 7.25
N GLU A 54 -8.48 10.25 7.46
CA GLU A 54 -9.27 10.33 8.69
C GLU A 54 -8.48 9.89 9.93
N GLN A 55 -7.57 8.93 9.75
CA GLN A 55 -6.67 8.43 10.80
C GLN A 55 -5.41 9.29 11.01
N ASN A 56 -5.34 10.48 10.39
CA ASN A 56 -4.17 11.37 10.40
C ASN A 56 -2.90 10.72 9.82
N GLY A 57 -3.04 9.81 8.86
CA GLY A 57 -1.94 9.27 8.07
C GLY A 57 -1.60 10.16 6.87
N ASN A 58 -0.35 10.15 6.45
CA ASN A 58 0.12 10.85 5.26
C ASN A 58 -0.23 10.05 4.01
N VAL A 59 -0.64 10.71 2.94
CA VAL A 59 -0.91 10.07 1.64
C VAL A 59 -0.06 10.71 0.56
N LEU A 60 0.78 9.90 -0.09
CA LEU A 60 1.66 10.28 -1.18
C LEU A 60 1.23 9.56 -2.46
N ILE A 61 0.91 10.35 -3.50
CA ILE A 61 0.53 9.82 -4.80
C ILE A 61 1.70 10.00 -5.77
N PHE A 62 2.16 8.90 -6.35
CA PHE A 62 3.26 8.86 -7.30
C PHE A 62 2.75 8.75 -8.73
N SER A 63 3.30 9.58 -9.62
CA SER A 63 3.03 9.47 -11.05
C SER A 63 3.70 8.24 -11.62
N SER A 64 2.91 7.36 -12.23
CA SER A 64 3.35 6.21 -13.02
C SER A 64 4.26 6.59 -14.20
N MET A 65 4.32 7.87 -14.59
CA MET A 65 5.24 8.37 -15.63
C MET A 65 6.59 8.86 -15.08
N HIS A 66 6.83 8.71 -13.78
CA HIS A 66 8.10 9.03 -13.13
C HIS A 66 8.74 7.74 -12.59
N VAL A 67 10.08 7.69 -12.55
CA VAL A 67 10.85 6.51 -12.10
C VAL A 67 10.37 5.98 -10.74
N SER A 68 9.99 6.87 -9.83
CA SER A 68 9.45 6.49 -8.51
C SER A 68 8.07 5.81 -8.58
N GLY A 69 7.20 6.20 -9.52
CA GLY A 69 5.92 5.55 -9.73
C GLY A 69 6.04 4.24 -10.52
N GLU A 70 7.02 4.13 -11.43
CA GLU A 70 7.34 2.87 -12.11
C GLU A 70 7.83 1.82 -11.10
N GLN A 71 8.77 2.17 -10.22
CA GLN A 71 9.24 1.27 -9.17
C GLN A 71 8.12 0.85 -8.21
N LEU A 72 7.25 1.78 -7.82
CA LEU A 72 6.10 1.45 -6.98
C LEU A 72 5.12 0.53 -7.72
N SER A 73 4.92 0.71 -9.03
CA SER A 73 4.09 -0.18 -9.87
C SER A 73 4.63 -1.60 -9.92
N LEU A 74 5.95 -1.79 -9.96
CA LEU A 74 6.59 -3.11 -9.88
C LEU A 74 6.30 -3.81 -8.54
N LEU A 75 6.05 -3.03 -7.48
CA LEU A 75 5.65 -3.49 -6.15
C LEU A 75 4.13 -3.40 -5.94
N THR A 76 3.33 -3.76 -6.95
CA THR A 76 1.84 -3.71 -7.00
C THR A 76 1.20 -2.33 -7.15
N GLY A 77 1.96 -1.23 -7.00
CA GLY A 77 1.45 0.13 -7.07
C GLY A 77 0.90 0.68 -5.74
N CYS A 78 0.90 -0.11 -4.68
CA CYS A 78 0.38 0.27 -3.37
C CYS A 78 1.32 -0.21 -2.26
N ALA A 79 1.75 0.71 -1.41
CA ALA A 79 2.59 0.42 -0.25
C ALA A 79 2.25 1.34 0.93
N ALA A 80 2.63 0.93 2.13
CA ALA A 80 2.48 1.75 3.34
C ALA A 80 3.69 1.59 4.25
N ILE A 81 4.05 2.68 4.90
CA ILE A 81 5.02 2.73 6.00
C ILE A 81 4.22 2.82 7.29
N LEU A 82 4.54 1.96 8.26
CA LEU A 82 3.83 1.85 9.53
C LEU A 82 4.52 2.63 10.65
N ARG A 83 3.71 3.08 11.60
CA ARG A 83 4.13 3.77 12.83
C ARG A 83 4.81 2.81 13.81
N PHE A 84 4.35 1.57 13.85
CA PHE A 84 4.85 0.49 14.68
C PHE A 84 4.92 -0.81 13.87
N PRO A 85 5.85 -1.72 14.20
CA PRO A 85 5.97 -3.00 13.51
C PRO A 85 4.73 -3.87 13.73
N MET A 86 4.29 -4.58 12.68
CA MET A 86 3.13 -5.47 12.74
C MET A 86 3.50 -6.88 12.23
N PRO A 87 3.97 -7.78 13.12
CA PRO A 87 4.46 -9.11 12.73
C PRO A 87 3.36 -10.03 12.17
N ASP A 88 2.09 -9.79 12.53
CA ASP A 88 0.95 -10.63 12.11
C ASP A 88 0.57 -10.46 10.62
N ILE A 89 1.13 -9.47 9.92
CA ILE A 89 0.81 -9.18 8.51
C ILE A 89 1.72 -9.98 7.55
N GLU A 90 2.90 -10.45 8.01
CA GLU A 90 3.87 -11.15 7.16
C GLU A 90 3.48 -12.59 6.77
N ASP A 91 2.61 -13.26 7.55
CA ASP A 91 2.28 -14.69 7.37
C ASP A 91 1.53 -14.99 6.05
N ASP A 92 0.89 -13.98 5.43
CA ASP A 92 0.12 -14.14 4.16
C ASP A 92 1.01 -14.03 2.89
N THR A 93 2.31 -13.72 3.03
CA THR A 93 3.21 -13.36 1.91
C THR A 93 3.75 -14.54 1.09
N LEU A 94 3.61 -15.78 1.56
CA LEU A 94 4.19 -16.97 0.91
C LEU A 94 3.28 -17.65 -0.13
N SER A 95 2.10 -17.09 -0.44
CA SER A 95 1.11 -17.76 -1.30
C SER A 95 0.92 -17.21 -2.72
N ASP A 96 1.61 -16.13 -3.11
CA ASP A 96 1.46 -15.54 -4.47
C ASP A 96 2.71 -15.70 -5.38
N GLU A 97 3.72 -16.50 -4.97
CA GLU A 97 4.88 -16.86 -5.82
C GLU A 97 4.78 -18.26 -6.47
N GLU A 98 3.59 -18.75 -6.82
CA GLU A 98 3.47 -19.88 -7.75
C GLU A 98 2.33 -19.71 -8.75
N HIS A 99 2.64 -19.20 -9.94
CA HIS A 99 2.27 -19.85 -11.22
C HIS A 99 2.97 -19.18 -12.43
N PRO A 100 3.15 -19.91 -13.55
CA PRO A 100 4.39 -20.50 -14.05
C PRO A 100 5.04 -19.75 -15.23
#